data_AF-A0A1F9ZJN7-F1
#
_entry.id   AF-A0A1F9ZJN7-F1
#
_cell.length_a   1.000
_cell.length_b   1.000
_cell.length_c   1.000
_cell.angle_alpha   90.00
_cell.angle_beta   90.00
_cell.angle_gamma   90.00
#
_symmetry.space_group_name_H-M   'P 1'
#
loop_
_entity.id
_entity.type
_entity.pdbx_description
1 polymer ?
#
loop_
_entity_poly.entity_id
_entity_poly.type
_entity_poly.pdbx_seq_one_letter_code
_entity_poly.pdbx_strand_id
1 'polypeptide(L)'
;MHSLAVRISDGRGAYTQTLQLTEGNQAHFTGPVTAANGVTRQIIINALLAHDGDALDLQYQLELSGGQKAEGRSVQVQSEVHIGPGDEITVVRCGPWTVTLGLDAKPGAKPRSAAWTIPGLPNYRLTANMRAAGSKEQCVLIGRAASQSNIMDGLRQRGKKYGYILNTLFAPGDGGKFSLQYQTELGFSSAAKTVQTQNEVMLTLNKRQAFSGQDYALDFLLEDGAPAKKADGGKKGKP
;
A
#
# COMPACT_ATOMS: atom_id res chain seq x y z
N MET A 1 18.07 17.35 1.54
CA MET A 1 18.25 16.15 0.69
C MET A 1 18.01 14.95 1.58
N HIS A 2 17.19 14.03 1.11
CA HIS A 2 16.76 12.84 1.83
C HIS A 2 17.07 11.60 1.00
N SER A 3 17.12 10.45 1.66
CA SER A 3 17.23 9.16 1.00
C SER A 3 15.99 8.32 1.27
N LEU A 4 15.30 7.92 0.21
CA LEU A 4 14.13 7.05 0.28
C LEU A 4 14.53 5.61 -0.06
N ALA A 5 14.45 4.72 0.92
CA ALA A 5 14.54 3.29 0.73
C ALA A 5 13.15 2.72 0.36
N VAL A 6 13.05 2.09 -0.81
CA VAL A 6 11.86 1.37 -1.25
C VAL A 6 12.17 -0.12 -1.17
N ARG A 7 11.42 -0.84 -0.33
CA ARG A 7 11.51 -2.31 -0.20
C ARG A 7 10.21 -2.96 -0.61
N ILE A 8 10.26 -3.83 -1.60
CA ILE A 8 9.12 -4.63 -2.08
C ILE A 8 9.44 -6.10 -1.83
N SER A 9 8.54 -6.85 -1.19
CA SER A 9 8.72 -8.29 -0.93
C SER A 9 7.50 -9.09 -1.38
N ASP A 10 7.72 -10.30 -1.88
CA ASP A 10 6.68 -11.31 -2.17
C ASP A 10 6.64 -12.45 -1.14
N GLY A 11 7.30 -12.25 0.02
CA GLY A 11 7.50 -13.28 1.05
C GLY A 11 8.59 -14.31 0.75
N ARG A 12 9.09 -14.38 -0.49
CA ARG A 12 10.19 -15.28 -0.90
C ARG A 12 11.49 -14.52 -1.18
N GLY A 13 11.36 -13.30 -1.68
CA GLY A 13 12.46 -12.37 -1.92
C GLY A 13 12.08 -10.97 -1.46
N ALA A 14 13.09 -10.13 -1.28
CA ALA A 14 12.94 -8.69 -1.04
C ALA A 14 13.82 -7.94 -2.04
N TYR A 15 13.21 -7.01 -2.75
CA TYR A 15 13.83 -6.14 -3.74
C TYR A 15 13.93 -4.76 -3.09
N THR A 16 15.14 -4.24 -2.96
CA THR A 16 15.40 -2.96 -2.30
C THR A 16 16.07 -2.02 -3.28
N GLN A 17 15.58 -0.79 -3.35
CA GLN A 17 16.19 0.29 -4.12
C GLN A 17 16.15 1.57 -3.30
N THR A 18 17.21 2.37 -3.39
CA THR A 18 17.30 3.66 -2.72
C THR A 18 17.29 4.79 -3.75
N LEU A 19 16.49 5.83 -3.51
CA LEU A 19 16.45 7.06 -4.29
C LEU A 19 16.97 8.22 -3.45
N GLN A 20 17.66 9.17 -4.08
CA GLN A 20 17.93 10.47 -3.48
C GLN A 20 16.79 11.41 -3.81
N LEU A 21 16.19 11.99 -2.78
CA LEU A 21 15.09 12.94 -2.88
C LEU A 21 15.58 14.33 -2.50
N THR A 22 15.27 15.30 -3.37
CA THR A 22 15.36 16.71 -3.04
C THR A 22 13.95 17.22 -2.90
N GLU A 23 13.64 17.89 -1.79
CA GLU A 23 12.32 18.48 -1.56
C GLU A 23 11.88 19.35 -2.74
N GLY A 24 10.59 19.27 -3.07
CA GLY A 24 9.98 19.97 -4.20
C GLY A 24 10.37 19.42 -5.58
N ASN A 25 11.21 18.38 -5.66
CA ASN A 25 11.65 17.78 -6.92
C ASN A 25 11.25 16.32 -7.01
N GLN A 26 10.79 15.91 -8.19
CA GLN A 26 10.51 14.52 -8.48
C GLN A 26 11.83 13.76 -8.75
N ALA A 27 12.00 12.63 -8.08
CA ALA A 27 13.03 11.65 -8.38
C ALA A 27 12.41 10.43 -9.06
N HIS A 28 13.20 9.75 -9.89
CA HIS A 28 12.78 8.53 -10.55
C HIS A 28 13.92 7.51 -10.62
N PHE A 29 13.55 6.24 -10.68
CA PHE A 29 14.45 5.13 -10.96
C PHE A 29 13.73 4.10 -11.80
N THR A 30 14.40 3.62 -12.86
CA THR A 30 13.95 2.49 -13.66
C THR A 30 15.14 1.58 -13.91
N GLY A 31 15.02 0.31 -13.54
CA GLY A 31 16.11 -0.64 -13.75
C GLY A 31 15.91 -1.99 -13.07
N PRO A 32 16.90 -2.89 -13.21
CA PRO A 32 16.86 -4.19 -12.55
C PRO A 32 17.15 -4.08 -11.05
N VAL A 33 16.47 -4.91 -10.26
CA VAL A 33 16.75 -5.15 -8.85
C VAL A 33 16.81 -6.64 -8.59
N THR A 34 17.82 -7.09 -7.86
CA THR A 34 18.06 -8.51 -7.56
C THR A 34 17.78 -8.77 -6.08
N ALA A 35 16.89 -9.71 -5.79
CA ALA A 35 16.66 -10.18 -4.44
C ALA A 35 17.82 -11.07 -3.96
N ALA A 36 17.95 -11.25 -2.64
CA ALA A 36 19.01 -12.09 -2.05
C ALA A 36 19.00 -13.55 -2.55
N ASN A 37 17.87 -14.04 -3.04
CA ASN A 37 17.73 -15.38 -3.64
C ASN A 37 18.17 -15.44 -5.12
N GLY A 38 18.76 -14.37 -5.66
CA GLY A 38 19.27 -14.29 -7.04
C GLY A 38 18.22 -13.94 -8.10
N VAL A 39 16.93 -13.82 -7.74
CA VAL A 39 15.89 -13.45 -8.71
C VAL A 39 15.99 -11.96 -9.04
N THR A 40 16.11 -11.64 -10.33
CA THR A 40 16.12 -10.26 -10.84
C THR A 40 14.76 -9.88 -11.41
N ARG A 41 14.31 -8.66 -11.10
CA ARG A 41 13.07 -8.06 -11.62
C ARG A 41 13.33 -6.63 -12.09
N GLN A 42 12.46 -6.11 -12.94
CA GLN A 42 12.45 -4.69 -13.31
C GLN A 42 11.61 -3.92 -12.29
N ILE A 43 12.15 -2.80 -11.80
CA ILE A 43 11.45 -1.86 -10.93
C ILE A 43 11.36 -0.50 -11.60
N ILE A 44 10.23 0.18 -11.42
CA ILE A 44 10.01 1.59 -11.74
C ILE A 44 9.60 2.26 -10.42
N ILE A 45 10.23 3.38 -10.09
CA ILE A 45 9.88 4.20 -8.92
C ILE A 45 9.85 5.64 -9.39
N ASN A 46 8.76 6.34 -9.09
CA ASN A 46 8.65 7.79 -9.14
C ASN A 46 8.28 8.26 -7.74
N ALA A 47 8.95 9.29 -7.24
CA ALA A 47 8.71 9.83 -5.91
C ALA A 47 8.89 11.34 -5.91
N LEU A 48 7.99 12.05 -5.21
CA LEU A 48 8.09 13.48 -4.95
C LEU A 48 7.92 13.69 -3.44
N LEU A 49 8.87 14.40 -2.84
CA LEU A 49 8.83 14.80 -1.44
C LEU A 49 8.48 16.28 -1.38
N ALA A 50 7.33 16.62 -0.80
CA ALA A 50 6.87 17.98 -0.61
C ALA A 50 6.70 18.30 0.88
N HIS A 51 6.69 19.58 1.22
CA HIS A 51 6.35 20.03 2.57
C HIS A 51 4.84 20.23 2.71
N ASP A 52 4.29 19.77 3.83
CA ASP A 52 2.96 20.14 4.33
C ASP A 52 3.08 20.51 5.80
N GLY A 53 3.25 21.81 6.04
CA GLY A 53 3.65 22.32 7.35
C GLY A 53 4.98 21.73 7.83
N ASP A 54 4.96 21.12 9.02
CA ASP A 54 6.13 20.53 9.68
C ASP A 54 6.44 19.08 9.25
N ALA A 55 5.61 18.48 8.38
CA ALA A 55 5.85 17.14 7.85
C ALA A 55 6.15 17.12 6.36
N LEU A 56 6.57 15.94 5.91
CA LEU A 56 6.88 15.67 4.52
C LEU A 56 5.80 14.76 3.93
N ASP A 57 5.27 15.20 2.80
CA ASP A 57 4.36 14.44 1.95
C ASP A 57 5.16 13.72 0.89
N LEU A 58 5.07 12.39 0.90
CA LEU A 58 5.66 11.54 -0.11
C LEU A 58 4.57 11.06 -1.06
N GLN A 59 4.53 11.67 -2.24
CA GLN A 59 3.79 11.14 -3.38
C GLN A 59 4.67 10.10 -4.07
N TYR A 60 4.14 8.92 -4.36
CA TYR A 60 4.91 7.86 -4.99
C TYR A 60 4.08 7.04 -5.97
N GLN A 61 4.77 6.55 -7.00
CA GLN A 61 4.30 5.51 -7.90
C GLN A 61 5.42 4.48 -8.04
N LEU A 62 5.08 3.20 -7.93
CA LEU A 62 6.03 2.10 -8.06
C LEU A 62 5.45 0.94 -8.85
N GLU A 63 6.31 0.25 -9.60
CA GLU A 63 6.02 -1.01 -10.27
C GLU A 63 7.18 -1.97 -10.01
N LEU A 64 6.88 -3.23 -9.72
CA LEU A 64 7.85 -4.33 -9.77
C LEU A 64 7.27 -5.44 -10.64
N SER A 65 7.99 -5.79 -11.71
CA SER A 65 7.53 -6.80 -12.69
C SER A 65 8.70 -7.58 -13.30
N GLY A 66 8.42 -8.61 -14.09
CA GLY A 66 9.44 -9.27 -14.91
C GLY A 66 9.90 -8.43 -16.11
N GLY A 67 9.37 -7.21 -16.28
CA GLY A 67 9.51 -6.40 -17.47
C GLY A 67 8.25 -6.42 -18.35
N GLN A 68 8.29 -5.63 -19.43
CA GLN A 68 7.15 -5.54 -20.34
C GLN A 68 6.80 -6.91 -20.94
N LYS A 69 5.52 -7.29 -20.83
CA LYS A 69 4.96 -8.56 -21.33
C LYS A 69 5.55 -9.83 -20.70
N ALA A 70 6.40 -9.71 -19.69
CA ALA A 70 6.92 -10.87 -18.97
C ALA A 70 5.79 -11.62 -18.24
N GLU A 71 5.85 -12.95 -18.30
CA GLU A 71 4.98 -13.83 -17.54
C GLU A 71 5.30 -13.75 -16.04
N GLY A 72 4.33 -14.07 -15.20
CA GLY A 72 4.47 -14.09 -13.74
C GLY A 72 3.80 -12.93 -13.04
N ARG A 73 4.05 -12.84 -11.72
CA ARG A 73 3.41 -11.86 -10.84
C ARG A 73 4.07 -10.50 -10.93
N SER A 74 3.29 -9.44 -10.77
CA SER A 74 3.74 -8.06 -10.68
C SER A 74 2.97 -7.31 -9.60
N VAL A 75 3.53 -6.21 -9.10
CA VAL A 75 2.80 -5.26 -8.26
C VAL A 75 2.96 -3.86 -8.81
N GLN A 76 1.88 -3.08 -8.82
CA GLN A 76 1.90 -1.64 -9.10
C GLN A 76 1.18 -0.91 -7.97
N VAL A 77 1.74 0.19 -7.51
CA VAL A 77 1.16 1.01 -6.43
C VAL A 77 1.34 2.48 -6.75
N GLN A 78 0.32 3.27 -6.49
CA GLN A 78 0.41 4.72 -6.44
C GLN A 78 -0.33 5.22 -5.21
N SER A 79 0.27 6.11 -4.43
CA SER A 79 -0.39 6.73 -3.29
C SER A 79 0.39 7.95 -2.83
N GLU A 80 -0.11 8.56 -1.77
CA GLU A 80 0.54 9.63 -1.05
C GLU A 80 0.47 9.34 0.45
N VAL A 81 1.57 9.59 1.16
CA VAL A 81 1.66 9.40 2.61
C VAL A 81 2.47 10.52 3.26
N HIS A 82 2.09 10.88 4.48
CA HIS A 82 2.96 11.61 5.39
C HIS A 82 4.07 10.67 5.90
N ILE A 83 5.31 11.12 5.85
CA ILE A 83 6.47 10.36 6.33
C ILE A 83 7.51 11.29 6.98
N GLY A 84 7.97 10.97 8.19
CA GLY A 84 9.01 11.73 8.87
C GLY A 84 10.42 11.18 8.60
N PRO A 85 11.48 12.00 8.77
CA PRO A 85 12.86 11.50 8.75
C PRO A 85 13.09 10.38 9.76
N GLY A 86 13.62 9.26 9.30
CA GLY A 86 13.87 8.06 10.10
C GLY A 86 12.67 7.12 10.22
N ASP A 87 11.51 7.47 9.66
CA ASP A 87 10.33 6.61 9.65
C ASP A 87 10.46 5.50 8.61
N GLU A 88 10.04 4.30 9.00
CA GLU A 88 9.77 3.18 8.10
C GLU A 88 8.29 2.80 8.19
N ILE A 89 7.58 2.85 7.07
CA ILE A 89 6.14 2.61 6.96
C ILE A 89 5.87 1.53 5.91
N THR A 90 5.18 0.45 6.30
CA THR A 90 4.60 -0.51 5.35
C THR A 90 3.32 0.07 4.77
N VAL A 91 3.39 0.56 3.54
CA VAL A 91 2.29 1.25 2.86
C VAL A 91 1.34 0.31 2.13
N VAL A 92 1.77 -0.91 1.79
CA VAL A 92 0.92 -1.90 1.12
C VAL A 92 1.14 -3.29 1.67
N ARG A 93 0.03 -4.03 1.81
CA ARG A 93 -0.01 -5.50 1.87
C ARG A 93 -1.14 -6.00 0.97
N CYS A 94 -0.84 -6.65 -0.15
CA CYS A 94 -1.85 -7.07 -1.12
C CYS A 94 -1.41 -8.35 -1.81
N GLY A 95 -2.19 -9.42 -1.69
CA GLY A 95 -1.75 -10.76 -2.10
C GLY A 95 -0.43 -11.15 -1.40
N PRO A 96 0.61 -11.62 -2.13
CA PRO A 96 1.91 -11.91 -1.54
C PRO A 96 2.76 -10.66 -1.28
N TRP A 97 2.35 -9.49 -1.77
CA TRP A 97 3.17 -8.30 -1.82
C TRP A 97 3.13 -7.51 -0.52
N THR A 98 4.30 -7.11 -0.05
CA THR A 98 4.49 -6.09 0.98
C THR A 98 5.37 -4.97 0.42
N VAL A 99 4.95 -3.72 0.58
CA VAL A 99 5.75 -2.55 0.19
C VAL A 99 6.00 -1.69 1.41
N THR A 100 7.28 -1.40 1.65
CA THR A 100 7.76 -0.56 2.76
C THR A 100 8.57 0.60 2.21
N LEU A 101 8.26 1.79 2.70
CA LEU A 101 8.98 3.03 2.42
C LEU A 101 9.73 3.45 3.67
N GLY A 102 11.00 3.81 3.55
CA GLY A 102 11.82 4.32 4.65
C GLY A 102 12.50 5.62 4.26
N LEU A 103 12.34 6.67 5.06
CA LEU A 103 13.07 7.92 4.89
C LEU A 103 14.28 7.94 5.83
N ASP A 104 15.42 8.38 5.34
CA ASP A 104 16.63 8.50 6.14
C ASP A 104 16.43 9.31 7.42
N ALA A 105 17.10 8.87 8.48
CA ALA A 105 17.08 9.55 9.76
C ALA A 105 17.99 10.78 9.72
N LYS A 106 17.66 11.81 10.52
CA LYS A 106 18.60 12.89 10.79
C LYS A 106 19.90 12.31 11.38
N PRO A 107 21.08 12.90 11.11
CA PRO A 107 22.34 12.42 11.67
C PRO A 107 22.25 12.21 13.19
N GLY A 108 22.57 11.01 13.66
CA GLY A 108 22.50 10.63 15.08
C GLY A 108 21.16 10.06 15.56
N ALA A 109 20.10 10.09 14.75
CA ALA A 109 18.83 9.44 15.07
C ALA A 109 18.78 8.00 14.54
N LYS A 110 18.19 7.09 15.31
CA LYS A 110 17.97 5.70 14.87
C LYS A 110 16.71 5.62 14.00
N PRO A 111 16.69 4.77 12.97
CA PRO A 111 15.45 4.43 12.26
C PRO A 111 14.41 3.91 13.25
N ARG A 112 13.17 4.35 13.10
CA ARG A 112 12.03 3.87 13.88
C ARG A 112 11.02 3.24 12.95
N SER A 113 10.60 2.02 13.28
CA SER A 113 9.38 1.48 12.69
C SER A 113 8.24 2.34 13.19
N ALA A 114 7.68 3.15 12.29
CA ALA A 114 6.64 4.08 12.63
C ALA A 114 5.29 3.35 12.60
N ALA A 115 4.42 3.71 13.53
CA ALA A 115 2.99 3.61 13.26
C ALA A 115 2.70 4.38 11.97
N TRP A 116 1.71 3.96 11.18
CA TRP A 116 1.34 4.73 9.99
C TRP A 116 0.79 6.12 10.32
N THR A 117 0.54 6.43 11.59
CA THR A 117 0.09 7.73 12.03
C THR A 117 1.23 8.58 12.57
N ILE A 118 1.32 9.81 12.06
CA ILE A 118 2.14 10.88 12.62
C ILE A 118 1.22 11.77 13.46
N PRO A 119 1.61 12.19 14.68
CA PRO A 119 0.78 13.10 15.49
C PRO A 119 0.39 14.35 14.70
N GLY A 120 -0.91 14.64 14.63
CA GLY A 120 -1.46 15.80 13.90
C GLY A 120 -1.62 15.61 12.38
N LEU A 121 -1.06 14.55 11.79
CA LEU A 121 -1.07 14.31 10.34
C LEU A 121 -1.35 12.82 10.07
N PRO A 122 -2.64 12.44 10.04
CA PRO A 122 -3.01 11.04 9.93
C PRO A 122 -2.81 10.55 8.50
N ASN A 123 -1.97 9.51 8.32
CA ASN A 123 -2.26 8.54 7.27
C ASN A 123 -3.37 7.62 7.76
N TYR A 124 -4.18 7.16 6.82
CA TYR A 124 -5.26 6.22 7.07
C TYR A 124 -4.89 4.85 6.52
N ARG A 125 -5.29 3.80 7.23
CA ARG A 125 -5.17 2.43 6.73
C ARG A 125 -6.51 1.99 6.18
N LEU A 126 -6.57 1.81 4.87
CA LEU A 126 -7.70 1.22 4.18
C LEU A 126 -7.47 -0.27 3.98
N THR A 127 -8.30 -1.09 4.59
CA THR A 127 -8.36 -2.53 4.34
C THR A 127 -9.56 -2.83 3.44
N ALA A 128 -9.32 -3.46 2.30
CA ALA A 128 -10.35 -3.98 1.41
C ALA A 128 -10.24 -5.51 1.35
N ASN A 129 -11.34 -6.23 1.61
CA ASN A 129 -11.43 -7.66 1.40
C ASN A 129 -12.48 -7.97 0.34
N MET A 130 -12.06 -8.49 -0.80
CA MET A 130 -12.95 -8.93 -1.87
C MET A 130 -13.05 -10.45 -1.88
N ARG A 131 -14.27 -10.95 -1.95
CA ARG A 131 -14.61 -12.37 -2.11
C ARG A 131 -15.46 -12.53 -3.36
N ALA A 132 -15.02 -13.35 -4.29
CA ALA A 132 -15.75 -13.66 -5.52
C ALA A 132 -15.32 -15.03 -6.05
N ALA A 133 -16.25 -15.77 -6.66
CA ALA A 133 -15.99 -17.05 -7.33
C ALA A 133 -15.13 -18.05 -6.52
N GLY A 134 -15.35 -18.14 -5.20
CA GLY A 134 -14.61 -19.04 -4.30
C GLY A 134 -13.23 -18.56 -3.86
N SER A 135 -12.80 -17.37 -4.30
CA SER A 135 -11.54 -16.75 -3.91
C SER A 135 -11.74 -15.62 -2.92
N LYS A 136 -10.69 -15.31 -2.16
CA LYS A 136 -10.63 -14.17 -1.26
C LYS A 136 -9.31 -13.43 -1.48
N GLU A 137 -9.39 -12.14 -1.78
CA GLU A 137 -8.25 -11.24 -1.82
C GLU A 137 -8.40 -10.16 -0.75
N GLN A 138 -7.31 -9.87 -0.06
CA GLN A 138 -7.24 -8.80 0.92
C GLN A 138 -6.11 -7.86 0.53
N CYS A 139 -6.42 -6.57 0.47
CA CYS A 139 -5.42 -5.53 0.29
C CYS A 139 -5.55 -4.47 1.37
N VAL A 140 -4.40 -4.15 1.97
CA VAL A 140 -4.21 -3.07 2.92
C VAL A 140 -3.37 -2.02 2.22
N LEU A 141 -3.86 -0.80 2.25
CA LEU A 141 -3.21 0.38 1.70
C LEU A 141 -3.14 1.45 2.78
N ILE A 142 -2.01 2.14 2.85
CA ILE A 142 -1.84 3.33 3.66
C ILE A 142 -1.77 4.53 2.73
N GLY A 143 -2.59 5.53 3.02
CA GLY A 143 -2.66 6.74 2.21
C GLY A 143 -3.19 7.93 2.99
N ARG A 144 -3.03 9.12 2.40
CA ARG A 144 -3.68 10.35 2.85
C ARG A 144 -5.13 10.39 2.38
N ALA A 145 -5.96 11.08 3.16
CA ALA A 145 -7.29 11.44 2.68
C ALA A 145 -7.18 12.50 1.57
N ALA A 146 -8.16 12.52 0.68
CA ALA A 146 -8.23 13.32 -0.55
C ALA A 146 -7.13 13.01 -1.60
N SER A 147 -6.28 12.01 -1.38
CA SER A 147 -5.33 11.52 -2.39
C SER A 147 -5.89 10.30 -3.10
N GLN A 148 -5.76 10.26 -4.43
CA GLN A 148 -6.10 9.07 -5.20
C GLN A 148 -4.99 8.03 -5.03
N SER A 149 -5.40 6.81 -4.71
CA SER A 149 -4.50 5.68 -4.55
C SER A 149 -4.91 4.51 -5.42
N ASN A 150 -3.92 3.75 -5.87
CA ASN A 150 -4.08 2.54 -6.64
C ASN A 150 -3.16 1.44 -6.09
N ILE A 151 -3.67 0.20 -6.09
CA ILE A 151 -2.89 -1.01 -5.92
C ILE A 151 -3.35 -2.04 -6.94
N MET A 152 -2.39 -2.68 -7.60
CA MET A 152 -2.58 -3.85 -8.45
C MET A 152 -1.66 -4.99 -7.99
N ASP A 153 -2.23 -6.13 -7.62
CA ASP A 153 -1.53 -7.43 -7.64
C ASP A 153 -1.86 -8.10 -8.96
N GLY A 154 -0.89 -8.16 -9.87
CA GLY A 154 -1.06 -8.72 -11.20
C GLY A 154 -0.44 -10.10 -11.34
N LEU A 155 -1.05 -10.95 -12.18
CA LEU A 155 -0.46 -12.19 -12.69
C LEU A 155 -0.65 -12.22 -14.20
N ARG A 156 0.45 -12.22 -14.96
CA ARG A 156 0.40 -12.57 -16.38
C ARG A 156 0.63 -14.07 -16.52
N GLN A 157 -0.32 -14.75 -17.16
CA GLN A 157 -0.23 -16.17 -17.47
C GLN A 157 -0.78 -16.45 -18.87
N ARG A 158 0.05 -17.02 -19.75
CA ARG A 158 -0.28 -17.33 -21.16
C ARG A 158 -0.80 -16.10 -21.90
N GLY A 159 -0.11 -14.96 -21.74
CA GLY A 159 -0.46 -13.69 -22.39
C GLY A 159 -1.68 -12.96 -21.80
N LYS A 160 -2.48 -13.60 -20.94
CA LYS A 160 -3.62 -12.99 -20.25
C LYS A 160 -3.20 -12.39 -18.91
N LYS A 161 -3.84 -11.29 -18.51
CA LYS A 161 -3.65 -10.65 -17.20
C LYS A 161 -4.79 -11.04 -16.27
N TYR A 162 -4.43 -11.38 -15.04
CA TYR A 162 -5.30 -11.69 -13.93
C TYR A 162 -4.82 -10.92 -12.71
N GLY A 163 -5.59 -10.99 -11.62
CA GLY A 163 -5.22 -10.43 -10.34
C GLY A 163 -6.27 -9.48 -9.81
N TYR A 164 -5.84 -8.65 -8.87
CA TYR A 164 -6.70 -7.73 -8.14
C TYR A 164 -6.25 -6.29 -8.36
N ILE A 165 -7.18 -5.42 -8.73
CA ILE A 165 -6.98 -3.98 -8.84
C ILE A 165 -7.92 -3.31 -7.84
N LEU A 166 -7.40 -2.35 -7.09
CA LEU A 166 -8.16 -1.48 -6.19
C LEU A 166 -7.70 -0.04 -6.42
N ASN A 167 -8.60 0.76 -6.97
CA ASN A 167 -8.49 2.22 -7.04
C ASN A 167 -9.37 2.82 -5.97
N THR A 168 -8.87 3.80 -5.23
CA THR A 168 -9.59 4.42 -4.12
C THR A 168 -9.30 5.90 -4.04
N LEU A 169 -10.31 6.69 -3.73
CA LEU A 169 -10.21 8.06 -3.28
C LEU A 169 -11.13 8.18 -2.08
N PHE A 170 -10.58 8.42 -0.89
CA PHE A 170 -11.38 8.67 0.29
C PHE A 170 -11.17 10.08 0.80
N ALA A 171 -12.24 10.76 1.20
CA ALA A 171 -12.21 12.14 1.66
C ALA A 171 -12.98 12.26 2.98
N PRO A 172 -12.53 13.11 3.93
CA PRO A 172 -13.24 13.32 5.17
C PRO A 172 -14.59 13.98 4.91
N GLY A 173 -15.61 13.55 5.65
CA GLY A 173 -16.92 14.18 5.73
C GLY A 173 -17.30 14.47 7.18
N ASP A 174 -18.57 14.79 7.42
CA ASP A 174 -19.03 15.21 8.74
C ASP A 174 -19.12 14.05 9.74
N GLY A 175 -18.78 14.33 11.01
CA GLY A 175 -19.02 13.42 12.13
C GLY A 175 -18.19 12.12 12.09
N GLY A 176 -16.94 12.17 11.63
CA GLY A 176 -16.04 11.01 11.56
C GLY A 176 -16.39 10.02 10.43
N LYS A 177 -17.18 10.47 9.46
CA LYS A 177 -17.49 9.72 8.24
C LYS A 177 -16.53 10.11 7.13
N PHE A 178 -16.34 9.22 6.17
CA PHE A 178 -15.51 9.43 4.99
C PHE A 178 -16.31 9.00 3.76
N SER A 179 -16.31 9.81 2.70
CA SER A 179 -16.71 9.27 1.38
C SER A 179 -15.55 8.43 0.87
N LEU A 180 -15.85 7.24 0.32
CA LEU A 180 -14.91 6.40 -0.41
C LEU A 180 -15.47 6.17 -1.81
N GLN A 181 -14.83 6.76 -2.81
CA GLN A 181 -14.97 6.36 -4.21
C GLN A 181 -14.00 5.23 -4.48
N TYR A 182 -14.48 4.14 -5.06
CA TYR A 182 -13.63 2.99 -5.38
C TYR A 182 -13.97 2.35 -6.72
N GLN A 183 -12.97 1.73 -7.33
CA GLN A 183 -13.12 0.77 -8.41
C GLN A 183 -12.27 -0.46 -8.07
N THR A 184 -12.90 -1.63 -8.04
CA THR A 184 -12.21 -2.92 -7.87
C THR A 184 -12.42 -3.81 -9.07
N GLU A 185 -11.36 -4.52 -9.46
CA GLU A 185 -11.41 -5.59 -10.44
C GLU A 185 -10.73 -6.82 -9.86
N LEU A 186 -11.36 -7.99 -10.01
CA LEU A 186 -10.80 -9.26 -9.62
C LEU A 186 -10.95 -10.26 -10.76
N GLY A 187 -9.83 -10.55 -11.42
CA GLY A 187 -9.71 -11.52 -12.51
C GLY A 187 -8.94 -12.74 -12.05
N PHE A 188 -9.39 -13.93 -12.45
CA PHE A 188 -8.77 -15.20 -12.06
C PHE A 188 -8.35 -16.02 -13.28
N SER A 189 -7.26 -16.76 -13.18
CA SER A 189 -6.87 -17.70 -14.23
C SER A 189 -7.81 -18.90 -14.35
N SER A 190 -8.54 -19.22 -13.28
CA SER A 190 -9.49 -20.34 -13.21
C SER A 190 -10.96 -19.93 -13.39
N ALA A 191 -11.31 -18.65 -13.25
CA ALA A 191 -12.69 -18.20 -13.37
C ALA A 191 -13.02 -17.80 -14.81
N ALA A 192 -14.23 -18.13 -15.24
CA ALA A 192 -14.72 -17.77 -16.58
C ALA A 192 -14.99 -16.26 -16.75
N LYS A 193 -15.08 -15.51 -15.64
CA LYS A 193 -15.45 -14.09 -15.62
C LYS A 193 -14.58 -13.31 -14.64
N THR A 194 -14.28 -12.07 -15.02
CA THR A 194 -13.75 -11.04 -14.13
C THR A 194 -14.91 -10.39 -13.41
N VAL A 195 -14.75 -10.13 -12.10
CA VAL A 195 -15.71 -9.31 -11.35
C VAL A 195 -15.17 -7.89 -11.28
N GLN A 196 -15.98 -6.93 -11.71
CA GLN A 196 -15.67 -5.51 -11.62
C GLN A 196 -16.81 -4.79 -10.91
N THR A 197 -16.47 -3.88 -10.01
CA THR A 197 -17.45 -2.99 -9.37
C THR A 197 -16.81 -1.63 -9.13
N GLN A 198 -17.62 -0.58 -9.28
CA GLN A 198 -17.27 0.79 -8.99
C GLN A 198 -18.44 1.42 -8.25
N ASN A 199 -18.17 2.12 -7.16
CA ASN A 199 -19.21 2.79 -6.37
C ASN A 199 -18.61 3.91 -5.52
N GLU A 200 -19.49 4.71 -4.94
CA GLU A 200 -19.20 5.63 -3.86
C GLU A 200 -19.98 5.23 -2.62
N VAL A 201 -19.29 5.12 -1.48
CA VAL A 201 -19.89 4.68 -0.22
C VAL A 201 -19.43 5.57 0.93
N MET A 202 -20.30 5.75 1.93
CA MET A 202 -19.92 6.43 3.17
C MET A 202 -19.35 5.41 4.15
N LEU A 203 -18.07 5.56 4.48
CA LEU A 203 -17.41 4.82 5.53
C LEU A 203 -17.50 5.53 6.88
N THR A 204 -17.61 4.76 7.97
CA THR A 204 -17.40 5.24 9.33
C THR A 204 -16.04 4.77 9.81
N LEU A 205 -15.23 5.70 10.30
CA LEU A 205 -13.88 5.42 10.77
C LEU A 205 -13.88 4.32 11.84
N ASN A 206 -12.92 3.40 11.76
CA ASN A 206 -12.77 2.22 12.62
C ASN A 206 -13.95 1.25 12.66
N LYS A 207 -14.92 1.37 11.74
CA LYS A 207 -15.99 0.38 11.56
C LYS A 207 -15.83 -0.34 10.23
N ARG A 208 -15.91 -1.67 10.31
CA ARG A 208 -16.00 -2.51 9.11
C ARG A 208 -17.38 -2.35 8.49
N GLN A 209 -17.43 -2.15 7.18
CA GLN A 209 -18.66 -2.11 6.40
C GLN A 209 -18.57 -3.11 5.26
N ALA A 210 -19.63 -3.89 5.08
CA ALA A 210 -19.73 -4.92 4.07
C ALA A 210 -20.74 -4.52 3.01
N PHE A 211 -20.41 -4.84 1.77
CA PHE A 211 -21.17 -4.63 0.56
C PHE A 211 -21.20 -5.95 -0.20
N SER A 212 -22.28 -6.24 -0.91
CA SER A 212 -22.39 -7.45 -1.72
C SER A 212 -23.17 -7.18 -2.99
N GLY A 213 -22.73 -7.78 -4.08
CA GLY A 213 -23.45 -7.84 -5.35
C GLY A 213 -23.79 -9.29 -5.71
N GLN A 214 -24.29 -9.48 -6.93
CA GLN A 214 -24.69 -10.80 -7.43
C GLN A 214 -23.55 -11.83 -7.35
N ASP A 215 -22.33 -11.42 -7.68
CA ASP A 215 -21.18 -12.33 -7.81
C ASP A 215 -20.03 -12.02 -6.84
N TYR A 216 -20.24 -11.14 -5.85
CA TYR A 216 -19.18 -10.72 -4.93
C TYR A 216 -19.66 -10.28 -3.55
N ALA A 217 -18.75 -10.38 -2.58
CA ALA A 217 -18.82 -9.68 -1.31
C ALA A 217 -17.53 -8.86 -1.12
N LEU A 218 -17.67 -7.61 -0.71
CA LEU A 218 -16.59 -6.66 -0.52
C LEU A 218 -16.75 -6.01 0.85
N ASP A 219 -15.71 -6.05 1.67
CA ASP A 219 -15.72 -5.34 2.94
C ASP A 219 -14.57 -4.34 3.03
N PHE A 220 -14.90 -3.16 3.53
CA PHE A 220 -13.96 -2.07 3.77
C PHE A 220 -13.83 -1.81 5.26
N LEU A 221 -12.63 -1.46 5.69
CA LEU A 221 -12.33 -0.91 7.01
C LEU A 221 -11.31 0.21 6.81
N LEU A 222 -11.70 1.43 7.17
CA LEU A 222 -10.83 2.59 7.20
C LEU A 222 -10.46 2.88 8.66
N GLU A 223 -9.17 2.88 8.97
CA GLU A 223 -8.65 3.07 10.33
C GLU A 223 -7.83 4.36 10.42
N ASP A 224 -8.10 5.16 11.46
CA ASP A 224 -7.18 6.17 11.97
C ASP A 224 -6.47 5.62 13.22
N GLY A 225 -5.21 6.01 13.41
CA GLY A 225 -4.40 5.49 14.52
C GLY A 225 -3.89 4.08 14.26
N ALA A 226 -2.60 3.84 14.53
CA ALA A 226 -2.15 2.47 14.71
C ALA A 226 -2.80 1.88 15.98
N PRO A 227 -3.27 0.62 15.95
CA PRO A 227 -3.78 -0.02 17.15
C PRO A 227 -2.67 0.04 18.22
N ALA A 228 -3.04 0.47 19.43
CA ALA A 228 -2.11 0.50 20.54
C ALA A 228 -1.41 -0.85 20.64
N LYS A 229 -0.06 -0.86 20.64
CA LYS A 229 0.69 -2.09 20.91
C LYS A 229 0.12 -2.65 22.20
N LYS A 230 -0.56 -3.81 22.13
CA LYS A 230 -0.98 -4.51 23.35
C LYS A 230 0.30 -4.68 24.16
N ALA A 231 0.36 -4.06 25.33
CA ALA A 231 1.46 -4.27 26.25
C ALA A 231 1.59 -5.78 26.41
N ASP A 232 2.75 -6.33 26.04
CA ASP A 232 3.04 -7.73 26.26
C ASP A 232 2.71 -8.01 27.73
N GLY A 233 1.72 -8.86 27.94
CA GLY A 233 1.28 -9.28 29.26
C GLY A 233 2.44 -9.99 29.91
N GLY A 234 3.30 -9.20 30.57
CA GLY A 234 4.36 -9.69 31.43
C GLY A 234 3.70 -10.58 32.46
N LYS A 235 3.77 -11.90 32.21
CA LYS A 235 3.48 -12.90 33.21
C LYS A 235 4.35 -12.56 34.41
N LYS A 236 3.74 -12.00 35.46
CA LYS A 236 4.32 -11.99 36.79
C LYS A 236 4.53 -13.45 37.16
N GLY A 237 5.78 -13.91 37.03
CA GLY A 237 6.21 -15.13 37.69
C GLY A 237 6.10 -14.92 39.19
N LYS A 238 5.27 -15.72 39.83
CA LYS A 238 5.34 -16.10 41.25
C LYS A 238 5.20 -17.62 41.27
N PRO A 239 5.89 -18.35 42.17
CA PRO A 239 5.88 -18.10 43.62
C PRO A 239 7.15 -17.44 44.15
#